data_AF-A0A379XLZ9-F1
#
_entry.id   AF-A0A379XLZ9-F1
#
_cell.length_a   1.000
_cell.length_b   1.000
_cell.length_c   1.000
_cell.angle_alpha   90.00
_cell.angle_beta   90.00
_cell.angle_gamma   90.00
#
_symmetry.space_group_name_H-M   'P 1'
#
loop_
_entity.id
_entity.type
_entity.pdbx_description
1 polymer ?
#
loop_
_entity_poly.entity_id
_entity_poly.type
_entity_poly.pdbx_seq_one_letter_code
_entity_poly.pdbx_strand_id
1 'polypeptide(L)'
;MKKQNHSTLTNYLAKTNKNADLYRLYNPQHSVFSKTANEEQDFYFCYFSRHMITQRNILTLFSIHTFLSYNISKKETIKSFVHFLRNVNRDTFNNAFQFRGCNIIYQNKKREVKEISWFSFSRVYDDIVKIKEYETNNNTYNKLVA
;
A
#
# COMPACT_ATOMS: atom_id res chain seq x y z
N MET A 1 -5.64 -23.99 2.45
CA MET A 1 -4.49 -23.32 1.78
C MET A 1 -3.31 -23.31 2.74
N LYS A 2 -2.13 -23.81 2.34
CA LYS A 2 -0.92 -23.81 3.18
C LYS A 2 -0.58 -22.37 3.58
N LYS A 3 -0.41 -22.11 4.88
CA LYS A 3 0.03 -20.81 5.44
C LYS A 3 1.36 -20.43 4.79
N GLN A 4 1.35 -19.54 3.81
CA GLN A 4 2.59 -18.93 3.34
C GLN A 4 3.00 -17.88 4.36
N ASN A 5 3.84 -18.28 5.31
CA ASN A 5 4.50 -17.32 6.19
C ASN A 5 5.56 -16.59 5.36
N HIS A 6 5.29 -15.35 4.98
CA HIS A 6 6.27 -14.49 4.31
C HIS A 6 7.20 -13.91 5.37
N SER A 7 8.52 -14.04 5.17
CA SER A 7 9.50 -13.51 6.11
C SER A 7 9.61 -11.98 6.07
N THR A 8 9.52 -11.39 4.86
CA THR A 8 9.70 -9.95 4.62
C THR A 8 8.63 -9.41 3.66
N LEU A 9 8.45 -8.08 3.65
CA LEU A 9 7.55 -7.41 2.70
C LEU A 9 7.97 -7.67 1.25
N THR A 10 9.26 -7.58 0.92
CA THR A 10 9.77 -7.88 -0.43
C THR A 10 9.37 -9.27 -0.90
N ASN A 11 9.50 -10.27 -0.04
CA ASN A 11 9.12 -11.66 -0.35
C ASN A 11 7.62 -11.81 -0.58
N TYR A 12 6.79 -11.07 0.17
CA TYR A 12 5.35 -11.01 -0.07
C TYR A 12 5.03 -10.38 -1.42
N LEU A 13 5.61 -9.22 -1.74
CA LEU A 13 5.36 -8.51 -2.98
C LEU A 13 5.75 -9.35 -4.20
N ALA A 14 6.93 -9.99 -4.16
CA ALA A 14 7.41 -10.86 -5.23
C ALA A 14 6.49 -12.08 -5.45
N LYS A 15 6.14 -12.79 -4.36
CA LYS A 15 5.31 -14.02 -4.45
C LYS A 15 3.86 -13.76 -4.82
N THR A 16 3.34 -12.55 -4.57
CA THR A 16 1.96 -12.18 -4.91
C THR A 16 1.83 -11.38 -6.20
N ASN A 17 2.87 -11.44 -7.06
CA ASN A 17 2.94 -10.74 -8.34
C ASN A 17 2.67 -9.23 -8.23
N LYS A 18 3.03 -8.63 -7.09
CA LYS A 18 3.03 -7.18 -6.89
C LYS A 18 4.30 -6.58 -7.45
N ASN A 19 4.37 -5.26 -7.52
CA ASN A 19 5.55 -4.60 -8.03
C ASN A 19 6.63 -4.53 -6.95
N ALA A 20 7.43 -5.61 -6.82
CA ALA A 20 8.52 -5.65 -5.85
C ALA A 20 9.62 -4.62 -6.16
N ASP A 21 9.79 -4.26 -7.43
CA ASP A 21 10.78 -3.27 -7.84
C ASP A 21 10.36 -1.84 -7.45
N LEU A 22 9.04 -1.56 -7.43
CA LEU A 22 8.52 -0.32 -6.81
C LEU A 22 8.95 -0.22 -5.33
N TYR A 23 8.88 -1.33 -4.59
CA TYR A 23 9.32 -1.35 -3.19
C TYR A 23 10.84 -1.23 -3.04
N ARG A 24 11.63 -1.83 -3.93
CA ARG A 24 13.09 -1.68 -3.94
C ARG A 24 13.56 -0.28 -4.29
N LEU A 25 12.87 0.38 -5.23
CA LEU A 25 13.11 1.79 -5.56
C LEU A 25 12.79 2.71 -4.37
N TYR A 26 11.79 2.34 -3.57
CA TYR A 26 11.40 3.06 -2.36
C TYR A 26 12.39 2.86 -1.21
N ASN A 27 13.02 1.68 -1.12
CA ASN A 27 13.88 1.32 -0.01
C ASN A 27 15.26 0.80 -0.46
N PRO A 28 16.15 1.65 -1.00
CA PRO A 28 17.51 1.23 -1.30
C PRO A 28 18.33 0.95 -0.03
N GLN A 29 18.13 1.72 1.06
CA GLN A 29 18.93 1.66 2.31
C GLN A 29 18.23 2.13 3.63
N HIS A 30 16.92 2.41 3.70
CA HIS A 30 16.28 2.98 4.91
C HIS A 30 15.05 2.20 5.43
N SER A 31 15.14 1.70 6.66
CA SER A 31 14.15 0.81 7.30
C SER A 31 12.94 1.49 7.94
N VAL A 32 12.80 2.82 7.89
CA VAL A 32 11.78 3.55 8.65
C VAL A 32 11.04 4.56 7.77
N PHE A 33 9.72 4.38 7.65
CA PHE A 33 8.81 5.43 7.18
C PHE A 33 8.68 6.45 8.30
N SER A 34 9.27 7.62 8.14
CA SER A 34 9.07 8.72 9.08
C SER A 34 7.86 9.52 8.61
N LYS A 35 6.90 9.78 9.50
CA LYS A 35 5.65 10.52 9.23
C LYS A 35 5.82 11.92 8.62
N THR A 36 7.03 12.38 8.33
CA THR A 36 7.29 13.70 7.74
C THR A 36 6.97 13.68 6.25
N ALA A 37 5.82 14.29 5.96
CA ALA A 37 5.03 14.22 4.74
C ALA A 37 5.71 14.61 3.41
N ASN A 38 6.94 15.13 3.36
CA ASN A 38 7.40 15.82 2.14
C ASN A 38 8.14 14.90 1.14
N GLU A 39 9.10 14.09 1.56
CA GLU A 39 9.94 13.32 0.60
C GLU A 39 9.28 12.02 0.12
N GLU A 40 8.49 11.38 0.98
CA GLU A 40 7.85 10.10 0.67
C GLU A 40 6.60 10.26 -0.20
N GLN A 41 5.89 11.39 -0.08
CA GLN A 41 4.78 11.76 -0.98
C GLN A 41 5.29 12.06 -2.39
N ASP A 42 6.43 12.72 -2.52
CA ASP A 42 7.07 13.02 -3.80
C ASP A 42 7.51 11.75 -4.56
N PHE A 43 7.90 10.69 -3.87
CA PHE A 43 8.19 9.41 -4.52
C PHE A 43 6.94 8.81 -5.18
N TYR A 44 5.81 8.82 -4.47
CA TYR A 44 4.54 8.33 -5.03
C TYR A 44 4.07 9.23 -6.18
N PHE A 45 4.24 10.55 -6.07
CA PHE A 45 4.02 11.51 -7.15
C PHE A 45 4.87 11.17 -8.39
N CYS A 46 6.19 10.99 -8.22
CA CYS A 46 7.12 10.69 -9.31
C CYS A 46 6.88 9.32 -9.95
N TYR A 47 6.50 8.31 -9.16
CA TYR A 47 6.23 6.98 -9.70
C TYR A 47 4.93 6.94 -10.51
N PHE A 48 3.83 7.49 -10.00
CA PHE A 48 2.55 7.47 -10.72
C PHE A 48 2.45 8.49 -11.85
N SER A 49 3.15 9.62 -11.75
CA SER A 49 3.27 10.55 -12.89
C SER A 49 3.98 9.91 -14.10
N ARG A 50 4.90 8.96 -13.86
CA ARG A 50 5.70 8.29 -14.91
C ARG A 50 5.16 6.93 -15.33
N HIS A 51 4.25 6.32 -14.55
CA HIS A 51 3.76 4.96 -14.80
C HIS A 51 2.24 4.84 -14.79
N MET A 52 1.70 4.13 -15.78
CA MET A 52 0.26 3.87 -15.86
C MET A 52 -0.31 3.23 -14.58
N ILE A 53 -1.51 3.68 -14.24
CA ILE A 53 -2.30 3.16 -13.14
C ILE A 53 -2.78 1.74 -13.47
N THR A 54 -2.35 0.78 -12.66
CA THR A 54 -2.74 -0.63 -12.77
C THR A 54 -3.16 -1.16 -11.41
N GLN A 55 -4.02 -2.18 -11.39
CA GLN A 55 -4.38 -2.88 -10.15
C GLN A 55 -3.15 -3.36 -9.39
N ARG A 56 -2.16 -3.90 -10.11
CA ARG A 56 -0.89 -4.34 -9.53
C ARG A 56 -0.21 -3.21 -8.74
N ASN A 57 -0.10 -2.02 -9.33
CA ASN A 57 0.55 -0.88 -8.69
C ASN A 57 -0.25 -0.36 -7.49
N ILE A 58 -1.58 -0.27 -7.60
CA ILE A 58 -2.44 0.17 -6.49
C ILE A 58 -2.39 -0.82 -5.31
N LEU A 59 -2.44 -2.12 -5.57
CA LEU A 59 -2.32 -3.15 -4.53
C LEU A 59 -0.91 -3.20 -3.92
N THR A 60 0.11 -2.85 -4.69
CA THR A 60 1.49 -2.72 -4.17
C THR A 60 1.57 -1.54 -3.20
N LEU A 61 1.03 -0.37 -3.58
CA LEU A 61 0.95 0.78 -2.68
C LEU A 61 0.22 0.46 -1.39
N PHE A 62 -0.94 -0.18 -1.50
CA PHE A 62 -1.71 -0.54 -0.33
C PHE A 62 -0.93 -1.51 0.58
N SER A 63 -0.17 -2.44 -0.01
CA SER A 63 0.68 -3.37 0.75
C SER A 63 1.75 -2.63 1.54
N ILE A 64 2.41 -1.65 0.92
CA ILE A 64 3.43 -0.80 1.56
C ILE A 64 2.79 0.04 2.66
N HIS A 65 1.69 0.74 2.35
CA HIS A 65 0.95 1.55 3.31
C HIS A 65 0.53 0.74 4.54
N THR A 66 0.03 -0.48 4.34
CA THR A 66 -0.37 -1.37 5.43
C THR A 66 0.82 -1.82 6.26
N PHE A 67 1.91 -2.20 5.62
CA PHE A 67 3.12 -2.68 6.30
C PHE A 67 3.72 -1.63 7.23
N LEU A 68 3.46 -0.35 6.96
CA LEU A 68 3.96 0.78 7.75
C LEU A 68 2.92 1.30 8.76
N SER A 69 1.70 0.80 8.70
CA SER A 69 0.59 1.20 9.57
C SER A 69 0.56 0.33 10.83
N TYR A 70 1.50 0.55 11.75
CA TYR A 70 1.55 -0.17 13.03
C TYR A 70 0.43 0.27 13.98
N ASN A 71 -0.10 -0.67 14.75
CA ASN A 71 -1.19 -0.48 15.73
C ASN A 71 -2.48 0.13 15.16
N ILE A 72 -2.69 0.04 13.84
CA ILE A 72 -3.90 0.55 13.19
C ILE A 72 -4.77 -0.63 12.77
N SER A 73 -6.06 -0.54 13.10
CA SER A 73 -7.03 -1.57 12.70
C SER A 73 -7.18 -1.62 11.17
N LYS A 74 -7.47 -2.81 10.63
CA LYS A 74 -7.79 -3.01 9.21
C LYS A 74 -8.70 -1.94 8.62
N LYS A 75 -9.78 -1.61 9.34
CA LYS A 75 -10.79 -0.66 8.87
C LYS A 75 -10.18 0.73 8.69
N GLU A 76 -9.40 1.17 9.67
CA GLU A 76 -8.77 2.49 9.66
C GLU A 76 -7.59 2.54 8.67
N THR A 77 -6.82 1.46 8.51
CA THR A 77 -5.75 1.39 7.49
C THR A 77 -6.30 1.58 6.08
N ILE A 78 -7.39 0.89 5.73
CA ILE A 78 -7.96 1.02 4.37
C ILE A 78 -8.59 2.41 4.16
N LYS A 79 -9.28 2.96 5.17
CA LYS A 79 -9.79 4.34 5.09
C LYS A 79 -8.66 5.37 4.93
N SER A 80 -7.59 5.23 5.71
CA SER A 80 -6.40 6.09 5.64
C SER A 80 -5.78 6.05 4.25
N PHE A 81 -5.65 4.85 3.67
CA PHE A 81 -5.14 4.70 2.30
C PHE A 81 -6.03 5.38 1.26
N VAL A 82 -7.36 5.20 1.35
CA VAL A 82 -8.31 5.86 0.43
C VAL A 82 -8.25 7.39 0.59
N HIS A 83 -8.15 7.88 1.83
CA HIS A 83 -7.97 9.30 2.09
C HIS A 83 -6.66 9.83 1.51
N PHE A 84 -5.56 9.09 1.65
CA PHE A 84 -4.26 9.41 1.08
C PHE A 84 -4.31 9.56 -0.45
N LEU A 85 -4.99 8.64 -1.14
CA LEU A 85 -5.15 8.73 -2.59
C LEU A 85 -6.10 9.86 -3.03
N ARG A 86 -7.17 10.09 -2.27
CA ARG A 86 -8.23 11.05 -2.65
C ARG A 86 -7.86 12.50 -2.36
N ASN A 87 -7.23 12.77 -1.20
CA ASN A 87 -7.08 14.12 -0.68
C ASN A 87 -5.60 14.56 -0.67
N VAL A 88 -4.70 13.71 -0.17
CA VAL A 88 -3.29 14.07 0.00
C VAL A 88 -2.57 14.14 -1.34
N ASN A 89 -2.87 13.21 -2.25
CA ASN A 89 -2.25 13.17 -3.59
C ASN A 89 -3.29 13.46 -4.67
N ARG A 90 -4.23 14.36 -4.36
CA ARG A 90 -5.34 14.68 -5.26
C ARG A 90 -4.81 15.12 -6.62
N ASP A 91 -3.76 15.93 -6.69
CA ASP A 91 -3.25 16.47 -7.95
C ASP A 91 -2.64 15.39 -8.86
N THR A 92 -1.98 14.38 -8.29
CA THR A 92 -1.42 13.23 -9.03
C THR A 92 -2.51 12.28 -9.53
N PHE A 93 -3.51 12.03 -8.68
CA PHE A 93 -4.55 11.04 -8.95
C PHE A 93 -5.86 11.66 -9.42
N ASN A 94 -5.88 12.97 -9.66
CA ASN A 94 -7.08 13.67 -10.10
C ASN A 94 -7.55 13.05 -11.41
N ASN A 95 -8.84 12.71 -11.49
CA ASN A 95 -9.45 12.02 -12.64
C ASN A 95 -8.94 10.60 -12.93
N ALA A 96 -7.91 10.14 -12.23
CA ALA A 96 -7.33 8.81 -12.40
C ALA A 96 -8.12 7.74 -11.62
N PHE A 97 -8.77 8.15 -10.53
CA PHE A 97 -9.62 7.32 -9.70
C PHE A 97 -10.99 7.94 -9.45
N GLN A 98 -11.99 7.09 -9.37
CA GLN A 98 -13.27 7.35 -8.71
C GLN A 98 -13.35 6.50 -7.45
N PHE A 99 -14.04 6.99 -6.42
CA PHE A 99 -14.15 6.31 -5.15
C PHE A 99 -15.61 6.03 -4.84
N ARG A 100 -15.91 4.77 -4.48
CA ARG A 100 -17.23 4.35 -4.00
C ARG A 100 -17.08 3.70 -2.63
N GLY A 101 -17.34 4.47 -1.58
CA GLY A 101 -16.94 4.09 -0.23
C GLY A 101 -15.41 3.94 -0.15
N CYS A 102 -14.95 2.74 0.22
CA CYS A 102 -13.52 2.41 0.24
C CYS A 102 -13.04 1.61 -0.99
N ASN A 103 -13.88 1.49 -2.01
CA ASN A 103 -13.51 0.86 -3.28
C ASN A 103 -12.86 1.91 -4.19
N ILE A 104 -11.90 1.46 -4.99
CA ILE A 104 -11.21 2.29 -5.99
C ILE A 104 -11.66 1.84 -7.36
N ILE A 105 -12.30 2.73 -8.09
CA ILE A 105 -12.71 2.57 -9.48
C ILE A 105 -11.67 3.28 -10.34
N TYR A 106 -11.15 2.59 -11.34
CA TYR A 106 -10.09 3.11 -12.20
C TYR A 106 -10.27 2.61 -13.63
N GLN A 107 -9.70 3.33 -14.59
CA GLN A 107 -9.67 2.91 -15.97
C GLN A 107 -8.34 2.20 -16.27
N ASN A 108 -8.40 0.97 -16.79
CA ASN A 108 -7.18 0.21 -17.11
C ASN A 108 -6.57 0.63 -18.46
N LYS A 109 -5.45 0.00 -18.86
CA LYS A 109 -4.77 0.29 -20.14
C LYS A 109 -5.65 0.11 -21.38
N LYS A 110 -6.67 -0.75 -21.30
CA LYS A 110 -7.62 -1.03 -22.38
C LYS A 110 -8.83 -0.08 -22.35
N ARG A 111 -8.80 0.98 -21.53
CA ARG A 111 -9.91 1.90 -21.30
C ARG A 111 -11.14 1.26 -20.64
N GLU A 112 -10.99 0.08 -20.06
CA GLU A 112 -12.08 -0.58 -19.33
C GLU A 112 -12.15 -0.06 -17.90
N VAL A 113 -13.38 0.18 -17.42
CA VAL A 113 -13.62 0.50 -16.02
C VAL A 113 -13.45 -0.76 -15.18
N LYS A 114 -12.59 -0.69 -14.16
CA LYS A 114 -12.32 -1.77 -13.20
C LYS A 114 -12.49 -1.24 -11.79
N GLU A 115 -12.72 -2.16 -10.85
CA GLU A 115 -12.90 -1.84 -9.44
C GLU A 115 -12.00 -2.72 -8.58
N ILE A 116 -11.31 -2.10 -7.64
CA ILE A 116 -10.66 -2.77 -6.52
C ILE A 116 -11.55 -2.59 -5.31
N SER A 117 -12.11 -3.71 -4.84
CA SER A 117 -13.05 -3.73 -3.73
C SER A 117 -12.36 -3.69 -2.37
N TRP A 118 -13.09 -3.25 -1.36
CA TRP A 118 -12.75 -3.41 0.06
C TRP A 118 -12.24 -4.80 0.41
N PHE A 119 -12.89 -5.85 -0.11
CA PHE A 119 -12.48 -7.23 0.14
C PHE A 119 -11.08 -7.54 -0.39
N SER A 120 -10.68 -6.92 -1.50
CA SER A 120 -9.33 -7.05 -2.04
C SER A 120 -8.30 -6.44 -1.09
N PHE A 121 -8.57 -5.23 -0.59
CA PHE A 121 -7.73 -4.59 0.42
C PHE A 121 -7.72 -5.36 1.74
N SER A 122 -8.86 -5.86 2.21
CA SER A 122 -8.96 -6.67 3.42
C SER A 122 -8.05 -7.89 3.36
N ARG A 123 -8.04 -8.62 2.24
CA ARG A 123 -7.17 -9.80 2.07
C ARG A 123 -5.70 -9.43 2.11
N VAL A 124 -5.31 -8.35 1.41
CA VAL A 124 -3.93 -7.87 1.45
C VAL A 124 -3.53 -7.50 2.88
N TYR A 125 -4.40 -6.82 3.62
CA TYR A 125 -4.13 -6.50 5.03
C TYR A 125 -3.88 -7.76 5.86
N ASP A 126 -4.77 -8.75 5.74
CA ASP A 126 -4.68 -10.00 6.48
C ASP A 126 -3.41 -10.81 6.15
N ASP A 127 -2.83 -10.61 4.97
CA ASP A 127 -1.55 -11.20 4.61
C ASP A 127 -0.38 -10.41 5.20
N ILE A 128 -0.43 -9.08 5.09
CA ILE A 128 0.66 -8.19 5.54
C ILE A 128 0.88 -8.29 7.05
N VAL A 129 -0.18 -8.30 7.85
CA VAL A 129 -0.04 -8.37 9.32
C VAL A 129 0.52 -9.71 9.80
N LYS A 130 0.55 -10.73 8.95
CA LYS A 130 1.17 -12.04 9.23
C LYS A 130 2.63 -12.13 8.79
N ILE A 131 3.17 -11.08 8.18
CA ILE A 131 4.59 -11.03 7.83
C ILE A 131 5.40 -10.93 9.13
N LYS A 132 6.41 -11.79 9.29
CA LYS A 132 7.24 -11.86 10.51
C LYS A 132 7.93 -10.52 10.82
N GLU A 133 8.40 -9.84 9.78
CA GLU A 133 8.98 -8.51 9.87
C GLU A 133 7.97 -7.47 10.40
N TYR A 134 6.73 -7.48 9.90
CA TYR A 134 5.67 -6.59 10.37
C TYR A 134 5.38 -6.81 11.85
N GLU A 135 5.21 -8.07 12.26
CA GLU A 135 4.95 -8.44 13.66
C GLU A 135 6.05 -7.92 14.58
N THR A 136 7.32 -8.09 14.18
CA THR A 136 8.48 -7.62 14.94
C THR A 136 8.48 -6.10 15.10
N ASN A 137 8.25 -5.37 14.00
CA ASN A 137 8.24 -3.92 14.00
C ASN A 137 7.06 -3.35 14.78
N ASN A 138 5.86 -3.93 14.60
CA ASN A 138 4.64 -3.52 15.30
C ASN A 138 4.78 -3.70 16.81
N ASN A 139 5.34 -4.83 17.26
CA ASN A 139 5.61 -5.08 18.68
C ASN A 139 6.65 -4.10 19.25
N THR A 140 7.66 -3.74 18.46
CA THR A 140 8.69 -2.75 18.86
C THR A 140 8.08 -1.36 18.99
N TYR A 141 7.28 -0.93 18.01
CA TYR A 141 6.56 0.33 18.04
C TYR A 141 5.63 0.43 19.25
N ASN A 142 4.85 -0.62 19.53
CA ASN A 142 3.94 -0.66 20.68
C ASN A 142 4.68 -0.52 22.01
N LYS A 143 5.91 -1.02 22.14
CA LYS A 143 6.74 -0.84 23.35
C LYS A 143 7.30 0.58 23.51
N LEU A 144 7.47 1.31 22.41
CA LEU A 144 7.99 2.68 22.43
C LEU A 144 6.90 3.73 22.70
N VAL A 145 5.64 3.38 22.40
CA VAL A 145 4.49 4.30 22.51
C VAL A 145 3.60 3.99 23.73
N ALA A 146 3.79 2.83 24.38
CA ALA A 146 3.17 2.47 25.65
C ALA A 146 3.92 3.07 26.84
#